data_AF-A0A2T0S5L7-F1
#
_entry.id   AF-A0A2T0S5L7-F1
#
_cell.length_a   1.000
_cell.length_b   1.000
_cell.length_c   1.000
_cell.angle_alpha   90.00
_cell.angle_beta   90.00
_cell.angle_gamma   90.00
#
_symmetry.space_group_name_H-M   'P 1'
#
loop_
_entity.id
_entity.type
_entity.pdbx_description
1 polymer ?
#
loop_
_entity_poly.entity_id
_entity_poly.type
_entity_poly.pdbx_seq_one_letter_code
_entity_poly.pdbx_strand_id
1 'polypeptide(L)'
;MQFTEVVDTLALNAHITHAQQAIRAEHGTGASRWLAQQAGISQRTARRWLSAELPRSRTDIVARLANRLFTAAQRLRTAQSIDFGAVAVTYDGHHEGTRHIGPVTVDPALARDLATVATHLETGSLPAAADALSTAALTAYSPGLEDTLAVDQYDHGVDVTP
;
A
#
# COMPACT_ATOMS: atom_id res chain seq x y z
N MET A 1 -13.76 -8.24 4.94
CA MET A 1 -13.08 -7.88 3.65
C MET A 1 -11.83 -8.73 3.49
N GLN A 2 -11.51 -9.22 2.29
CA GLN A 2 -10.26 -9.96 2.05
C GLN A 2 -9.07 -9.01 1.92
N PHE A 3 -7.86 -9.44 2.30
CA PHE A 3 -6.65 -8.60 2.19
C PHE A 3 -6.38 -8.12 0.74
N THR A 4 -6.81 -8.88 -0.27
CA THR A 4 -6.75 -8.45 -1.66
C THR A 4 -7.59 -7.20 -1.95
N GLU A 5 -8.76 -7.07 -1.31
CA GLU A 5 -9.64 -5.90 -1.45
C GLU A 5 -9.04 -4.66 -0.75
N VAL A 6 -8.29 -4.87 0.35
CA VAL A 6 -7.47 -3.81 0.98
C VAL A 6 -6.44 -3.28 -0.02
N VAL A 7 -5.69 -4.18 -0.65
CA VAL A 7 -4.67 -3.84 -1.63
C VAL A 7 -5.27 -3.10 -2.84
N ASP A 8 -6.45 -3.53 -3.30
CA ASP A 8 -7.17 -2.85 -4.40
C ASP A 8 -7.58 -1.44 -4.00
N THR A 9 -8.14 -1.25 -2.80
CA THR A 9 -8.47 0.08 -2.27
C THR A 9 -7.24 0.97 -2.13
N LEU A 10 -6.13 0.40 -1.66
CA LEU A 10 -4.85 1.11 -1.52
C LEU A 10 -4.33 1.59 -2.88
N ALA A 11 -4.33 0.71 -3.89
CA ALA A 11 -3.88 1.06 -5.23
C ALA A 11 -4.84 2.05 -5.92
N LEU A 12 -6.16 1.92 -5.71
CA LEU A 12 -7.17 2.78 -6.33
C LEU A 12 -7.04 4.24 -5.88
N ASN A 13 -6.89 4.49 -4.58
CA ASN A 13 -6.77 5.87 -4.07
C ASN A 13 -5.30 6.37 -4.07
N ALA A 14 -4.41 5.72 -4.82
CA ALA A 14 -3.02 6.16 -4.95
C ALA A 14 -2.89 7.35 -5.93
N HIS A 15 -2.00 8.29 -5.61
CA HIS A 15 -1.63 9.35 -6.53
C HIS A 15 -0.77 8.83 -7.69
N ILE A 16 -0.74 9.60 -8.79
CA ILE A 16 0.06 9.28 -9.97
C ILE A 16 1.56 9.15 -9.66
N THR A 17 2.05 9.87 -8.64
CA THR A 17 3.43 9.75 -8.14
C THR A 17 3.73 8.35 -7.62
N HIS A 18 2.78 7.70 -6.94
CA HIS A 18 2.93 6.32 -6.47
C HIS A 18 3.00 5.34 -7.65
N ALA A 19 2.21 5.54 -8.70
CA ALA A 19 2.29 4.73 -9.93
C ALA A 19 3.64 4.91 -10.64
N GLN A 20 4.17 6.14 -10.72
CA GLN A 20 5.50 6.39 -11.27
C GLN A 20 6.61 5.74 -10.43
N GLN A 21 6.50 5.82 -9.10
CA GLN A 21 7.42 5.16 -8.17
C GLN A 21 7.32 3.63 -8.26
N ALA A 22 6.12 3.08 -8.43
CA ALA A 22 5.87 1.66 -8.59
C ALA A 22 6.59 1.11 -9.84
N ILE A 23 6.44 1.77 -10.99
CA ILE A 23 7.15 1.40 -12.23
C ILE A 23 8.67 1.46 -12.04
N ARG A 24 9.17 2.45 -11.28
CA ARG A 24 10.61 2.59 -10.98
C ARG A 24 11.10 1.48 -10.05
N ALA A 25 10.33 1.14 -9.02
CA ALA A 25 10.67 0.11 -8.06
C ALA A 25 10.67 -1.28 -8.73
N GLU A 26 9.72 -1.56 -9.62
CA GLU A 26 9.59 -2.85 -10.31
C GLU A 26 10.70 -3.07 -11.35
N HIS A 27 11.07 -2.05 -12.13
CA HIS A 27 11.97 -2.20 -13.28
C HIS A 27 13.35 -1.56 -13.10
N GLY A 28 13.60 -0.89 -11.97
CA GLY A 28 14.86 -0.24 -11.66
C GLY A 28 15.35 0.70 -12.75
N THR A 29 16.62 0.57 -13.14
CA THR A 29 17.26 1.39 -14.19
C THR A 29 16.61 1.20 -15.58
N GLY A 30 15.85 0.11 -15.77
CA GLY A 30 15.14 -0.21 -17.01
C GLY A 30 13.77 0.46 -17.16
N ALA A 31 13.25 1.14 -16.13
CA ALA A 31 11.87 1.63 -16.08
C ALA A 31 11.45 2.47 -17.30
N SER A 32 12.28 3.42 -17.74
CA SER A 32 11.96 4.24 -18.92
C SER A 32 11.99 3.45 -20.24
N ARG A 33 12.85 2.42 -20.33
CA ARG A 33 12.91 1.54 -21.52
C ARG A 33 11.67 0.65 -21.58
N TRP A 34 11.31 0.06 -20.44
CA TRP A 34 10.11 -0.75 -20.31
C TRP A 34 8.85 0.05 -20.64
N LEU A 35 8.69 1.25 -20.05
CA LEU A 35 7.53 2.10 -20.31
C LEU A 35 7.44 2.53 -21.78
N ALA A 36 8.58 2.85 -22.40
CA ALA A 36 8.65 3.18 -23.82
C ALA A 36 8.12 2.05 -24.70
N GLN A 37 8.49 0.80 -24.39
CA GLN A 37 8.03 -0.38 -25.10
C GLN A 37 6.53 -0.62 -24.90
N GLN A 38 6.04 -0.57 -23.66
CA GLN A 38 4.63 -0.83 -23.35
C GLN A 38 3.69 0.22 -23.93
N ALA A 39 4.09 1.49 -23.94
CA ALA A 39 3.27 2.59 -24.43
C ALA A 39 3.50 2.92 -25.92
N GLY A 40 4.45 2.26 -26.61
CA GLY A 40 4.77 2.55 -28.01
C GLY A 40 5.34 3.96 -28.24
N ILE A 41 6.14 4.47 -27.30
CA ILE A 41 6.70 5.84 -27.32
C ILE A 41 8.22 5.83 -27.30
N SER A 42 8.85 6.99 -27.55
CA SER A 42 10.30 7.13 -27.41
C SER A 42 10.74 7.06 -25.94
N GLN A 43 11.97 6.59 -25.68
CA GLN A 43 12.55 6.59 -24.32
C GLN A 43 12.64 8.00 -23.71
N ARG A 44 12.85 9.04 -24.52
CA ARG A 44 12.83 10.44 -24.04
C ARG A 44 11.45 10.82 -23.52
N THR A 45 10.40 10.43 -24.23
CA THR A 45 9.01 10.64 -23.81
C THR A 45 8.69 9.86 -22.53
N ALA A 46 9.12 8.59 -22.45
CA ALA A 46 8.93 7.76 -21.26
C ALA A 46 9.64 8.34 -20.01
N ARG A 47 10.86 8.87 -20.16
CA ARG A 47 11.56 9.58 -19.08
C ARG A 47 10.77 10.79 -18.58
N ARG A 48 10.19 11.57 -19.51
CA ARG A 48 9.31 12.70 -19.16
C ARG A 48 8.04 12.22 -18.45
N TRP A 49 7.47 11.07 -18.85
CA TRP A 49 6.28 10.53 -18.19
C TRP A 49 6.56 10.01 -16.77
N LEU A 50 7.82 9.65 -16.48
CA LEU A 50 8.24 9.26 -15.14
C LEU A 50 8.75 10.43 -14.29
N SER A 51 8.76 11.67 -14.81
CA SER A 51 9.11 12.86 -14.04
C SER A 51 7.87 13.50 -13.40
N ALA A 52 8.08 14.49 -12.53
CA ALA A 52 7.00 15.23 -11.90
C ALA A 52 6.09 15.98 -12.92
N GLU A 53 6.58 16.24 -14.14
CA GLU A 53 5.89 17.00 -15.19
C GLU A 53 5.18 16.09 -16.21
N LEU A 54 4.50 15.04 -15.72
CA LEU A 54 3.68 14.18 -16.56
C LEU A 54 2.51 14.99 -17.16
N PRO A 55 2.29 14.97 -18.49
CA PRO A 55 1.10 15.57 -19.08
C PRO A 55 -0.18 14.90 -18.56
N ARG A 56 -1.17 15.70 -18.14
CA ARG A 56 -2.44 15.20 -17.58
C ARG A 56 -3.14 14.17 -18.47
N SER A 57 -3.06 14.31 -19.80
CA SER A 57 -3.66 13.34 -20.74
C SER A 57 -3.01 11.95 -20.73
N ARG A 58 -1.94 11.74 -19.95
CA ARG A 58 -1.16 10.49 -19.89
C ARG A 58 -1.20 9.84 -18.51
N THR A 59 -1.84 10.46 -17.52
CA THR A 59 -1.99 9.92 -16.15
C THR A 59 -2.58 8.52 -16.19
N ASP A 60 -3.67 8.34 -16.93
CA ASP A 60 -4.43 7.08 -16.95
C ASP A 60 -3.65 5.95 -17.61
N ILE A 61 -2.75 6.27 -18.54
CA ILE A 61 -1.88 5.30 -19.19
C ILE A 61 -0.82 4.81 -18.20
N VAL A 62 -0.16 5.75 -17.51
CA VAL A 62 0.88 5.43 -16.52
C VAL A 62 0.28 4.68 -15.33
N ALA A 63 -0.87 5.12 -14.81
CA ALA A 63 -1.57 4.46 -13.72
C ALA A 63 -1.97 3.02 -14.07
N ARG A 64 -2.46 2.79 -15.29
CA ARG A 64 -2.85 1.45 -15.76
C ARG A 64 -1.67 0.50 -15.97
N LEU A 65 -0.53 1.04 -16.39
CA LEU A 65 0.68 0.25 -16.61
C LEU A 65 1.40 -0.08 -15.29
N ALA A 66 1.23 0.73 -14.26
CA ALA A 66 1.84 0.46 -12.97
C ALA A 66 1.25 -0.80 -12.33
N ASN A 67 2.13 -1.64 -11.79
CA ASN A 67 1.72 -2.83 -11.05
C ASN A 67 0.94 -2.44 -9.79
N ARG A 68 -0.22 -3.06 -9.61
CA ARG A 68 -1.12 -2.88 -8.45
C ARG A 68 -0.38 -3.00 -7.12
N LEU A 69 0.37 -4.08 -6.94
CA LEU A 69 1.01 -4.40 -5.66
C LEU A 69 2.09 -3.37 -5.31
N PHE A 70 2.89 -3.01 -6.31
CA PHE A 70 3.89 -1.97 -6.18
C PHE A 70 3.24 -0.60 -5.90
N THR A 71 2.11 -0.29 -6.53
CA THR A 71 1.39 0.98 -6.32
C THR A 71 0.86 1.09 -4.89
N ALA A 72 0.23 0.02 -4.37
CA ALA A 72 -0.19 -0.06 -2.98
C ALA A 72 1.02 0.05 -2.02
N ALA A 73 2.13 -0.64 -2.32
CA ALA A 73 3.36 -0.56 -1.54
C ALA A 73 3.91 0.87 -1.45
N GLN A 74 3.98 1.60 -2.57
CA GLN A 74 4.47 2.98 -2.58
C GLN A 74 3.56 3.92 -1.79
N ARG A 75 2.22 3.74 -1.86
CA ARG A 75 1.28 4.51 -1.06
C ARG A 75 1.50 4.30 0.44
N LEU A 76 1.75 3.07 0.88
CA LEU A 76 2.04 2.76 2.28
C LEU A 76 3.35 3.40 2.76
N ARG A 77 4.38 3.44 1.90
CA ARG A 77 5.69 4.04 2.24
C ARG A 77 5.62 5.56 2.47
N THR A 78 4.65 6.24 1.87
CA THR A 78 4.47 7.70 2.01
C THR A 78 3.30 8.08 2.92
N ALA A 79 2.72 7.11 3.64
CA ALA A 79 1.62 7.34 4.56
C ALA A 79 2.04 8.28 5.72
N GLN A 80 1.29 9.34 5.97
CA GLN A 80 1.37 10.16 7.18
C GLN A 80 0.32 9.77 8.21
N SER A 81 -0.84 9.28 7.74
CA SER A 81 -1.84 8.65 8.59
C SER A 81 -2.45 7.43 7.90
N ILE A 82 -2.94 6.49 8.70
CA ILE A 82 -3.61 5.29 8.25
C ILE A 82 -4.85 5.05 9.11
N ASP A 83 -6.00 4.86 8.46
CA ASP A 83 -7.24 4.38 9.06
C ASP A 83 -7.36 2.90 8.68
N PHE A 84 -7.31 2.01 9.68
CA PHE A 84 -7.42 0.57 9.45
C PHE A 84 -8.88 0.10 9.38
N GLY A 85 -9.85 1.00 9.61
CA GLY A 85 -11.26 0.70 9.59
C GLY A 85 -11.69 -0.14 10.80
N ALA A 86 -12.72 -0.95 10.60
CA ALA A 86 -13.15 -1.93 11.58
C ALA A 86 -12.31 -3.20 11.46
N VAL A 87 -11.81 -3.69 12.59
CA VAL A 87 -10.86 -4.79 12.69
C VAL A 87 -11.42 -5.85 13.62
N ALA A 88 -11.54 -7.09 13.13
CA ALA A 88 -11.98 -8.22 13.93
C ALA A 88 -10.84 -8.69 14.84
N VAL A 89 -11.13 -8.76 16.14
CA VAL A 89 -10.17 -9.16 17.17
C VAL A 89 -10.44 -10.61 17.57
N THR A 90 -9.37 -11.40 17.63
CA THR A 90 -9.39 -12.78 18.13
C THR A 90 -8.42 -12.97 19.29
N TYR A 91 -8.86 -13.69 20.31
CA TYR A 91 -8.08 -14.10 21.48
C TYR A 91 -8.26 -15.59 21.72
N ASP A 92 -7.17 -16.34 21.86
CA ASP A 92 -7.16 -17.80 22.06
C ASP A 92 -8.09 -18.58 21.09
N GLY A 93 -8.15 -18.13 19.83
CA GLY A 93 -9.01 -18.72 18.79
C GLY A 93 -10.49 -18.35 18.88
N HIS A 94 -10.90 -17.54 19.85
CA HIS A 94 -12.25 -17.01 20.00
C HIS A 94 -12.35 -15.58 19.46
N HIS A 95 -13.45 -15.29 18.75
CA HIS A 95 -13.76 -13.95 18.28
C HIS A 95 -14.24 -13.09 19.46
N GLU A 96 -13.48 -12.04 19.77
CA GLU A 96 -13.71 -11.12 20.89
C GLU A 96 -14.49 -9.85 20.48
N GLY A 97 -14.87 -9.76 19.20
CA GLY A 97 -15.63 -8.65 18.64
C GLY A 97 -14.84 -7.85 17.61
N THR A 98 -15.50 -6.82 17.10
CA THR A 98 -14.94 -5.90 16.10
C THR A 98 -14.64 -4.56 16.75
N ARG A 99 -13.43 -4.05 16.55
CA ARG A 99 -13.01 -2.73 17.06
C ARG A 99 -12.69 -1.81 15.89
N HIS A 100 -13.13 -0.57 15.98
CA HIS A 100 -12.75 0.43 14.99
C HIS A 100 -11.40 1.04 15.38
N ILE A 101 -10.39 0.83 14.53
CA ILE A 101 -9.11 1.52 14.60
C ILE A 101 -9.20 2.66 13.58
N GLY A 102 -9.68 3.81 14.06
CA GLY A 102 -9.80 5.01 13.24
C GLY A 102 -8.44 5.57 12.80
N PRO A 103 -8.37 6.80 12.31
CA PRO A 103 -7.15 7.36 11.75
C PRO A 103 -6.03 7.45 12.79
N VAL A 104 -4.93 6.76 12.54
CA VAL A 104 -3.71 6.76 13.35
C VAL A 104 -2.60 7.50 12.60
N THR A 105 -1.91 8.41 13.29
CA THR A 105 -0.72 9.07 12.75
C THR A 105 0.43 8.08 12.64
N VAL A 106 1.12 8.08 11.50
CA VAL A 106 2.27 7.21 11.25
C VAL A 106 3.49 7.75 11.99
N ASP A 107 3.80 7.12 13.12
CA ASP A 107 5.04 7.36 13.86
C ASP A 107 6.21 6.52 13.29
N PRO A 108 7.45 6.70 13.76
CA PRO A 108 8.59 5.94 13.24
C PRO A 108 8.51 4.41 13.45
N ALA A 109 7.73 3.92 14.42
CA ALA A 109 7.54 2.49 14.63
C ALA A 109 6.56 1.93 13.59
N LEU A 110 5.39 2.55 13.47
CA LEU A 110 4.39 2.18 12.48
C LEU A 110 4.93 2.33 11.05
N ALA A 111 5.75 3.35 10.77
CA ALA A 111 6.40 3.51 9.47
C ALA A 111 7.30 2.31 9.09
N ARG A 112 8.00 1.70 10.06
CA ARG A 112 8.81 0.50 9.82
C ARG A 112 7.94 -0.72 9.53
N ASP A 113 6.82 -0.86 10.24
CA ASP A 113 5.89 -1.96 10.01
C ASP A 113 5.23 -1.84 8.63
N LEU A 114 4.77 -0.63 8.25
CA LEU A 114 4.23 -0.36 6.91
C LEU A 114 5.27 -0.57 5.80
N ALA A 115 6.55 -0.25 6.04
CA ALA A 115 7.62 -0.55 5.11
C ALA A 115 7.86 -2.07 4.93
N THR A 116 7.60 -2.86 5.97
CA THR A 116 7.64 -4.33 5.91
C THR A 116 6.49 -4.87 5.06
N VAL A 117 5.27 -4.36 5.27
CA VAL A 117 4.10 -4.66 4.41
C VAL A 117 4.41 -4.36 2.94
N ALA A 118 4.93 -3.15 2.66
CA ALA A 118 5.28 -2.72 1.31
C ALA A 118 6.29 -3.67 0.64
N THR A 119 7.28 -4.16 1.41
CA THR A 119 8.29 -5.12 0.90
C THR A 119 7.67 -6.48 0.56
N HIS A 120 6.72 -6.96 1.36
CA HIS A 120 6.00 -8.19 1.05
C HIS A 120 5.08 -8.06 -0.18
N LEU A 121 4.45 -6.89 -0.37
CA LEU A 121 3.67 -6.59 -1.58
C LEU A 121 4.57 -6.57 -2.83
N GLU A 122 5.74 -5.93 -2.77
CA GLU A 122 6.70 -5.86 -3.87
C GLU A 122 7.27 -7.24 -4.26
N THR A 123 7.34 -8.18 -3.32
CA THR A 123 7.76 -9.57 -3.57
C THR A 123 6.59 -10.50 -3.95
N GLY A 124 5.35 -10.00 -3.99
CA GLY A 124 4.16 -10.76 -4.36
C GLY A 124 3.62 -11.70 -3.28
N SER A 125 4.16 -11.63 -2.06
CA SER A 125 3.73 -12.49 -0.94
C SER A 125 2.54 -11.86 -0.20
N LEU A 126 1.32 -12.09 -0.73
CA LEU A 126 0.09 -11.58 -0.12
C LEU A 126 -0.16 -12.08 1.32
N PRO A 127 0.08 -13.37 1.65
CA PRO A 127 -0.10 -13.83 3.03
C PRO A 127 0.83 -13.12 4.01
N ALA A 128 2.13 -13.02 3.68
CA ALA A 128 3.09 -12.33 4.53
C ALA A 128 2.80 -10.82 4.65
N ALA A 129 2.28 -10.19 3.58
CA ALA A 129 1.85 -8.81 3.63
C ALA A 129 0.63 -8.60 4.55
N ALA A 130 -0.31 -9.55 4.57
CA ALA A 130 -1.47 -9.53 5.47
C ALA A 130 -1.05 -9.68 6.94
N ASP A 131 -0.14 -10.62 7.23
CA ASP A 131 0.40 -10.82 8.58
C ASP A 131 1.17 -9.58 9.08
N ALA A 132 1.97 -8.97 8.20
CA ALA A 132 2.69 -7.74 8.51
C ALA A 132 1.73 -6.55 8.72
N LEU A 133 0.62 -6.47 7.96
CA LEU A 133 -0.36 -5.39 8.13
C LEU A 133 -1.13 -5.57 9.45
N SER A 134 -1.41 -6.81 9.84
CA SER A 134 -2.00 -7.15 11.14
C SER A 134 -1.08 -6.71 12.28
N THR A 135 0.22 -6.96 12.15
CA THR A 135 1.25 -6.48 13.09
C THR A 135 1.25 -4.96 13.19
N ALA A 136 1.23 -4.26 12.04
CA ALA A 136 1.18 -2.80 11.99
C ALA A 136 -0.08 -2.24 12.69
N ALA A 137 -1.25 -2.87 12.50
CA ALA A 137 -2.49 -2.48 13.16
C ALA A 137 -2.41 -2.67 14.70
N LEU A 138 -1.76 -3.73 15.17
CA LEU A 138 -1.52 -3.96 16.60
C LEU A 138 -0.56 -2.93 17.20
N THR A 139 0.52 -2.58 16.48
CA THR A 139 1.44 -1.49 16.88
C THR A 139 0.69 -0.17 17.02
N ALA A 140 -0.16 0.16 16.04
CA ALA A 140 -0.99 1.36 16.03
C ALA A 140 -1.99 1.40 17.21
N TYR A 141 -2.44 0.23 17.67
CA TYR A 141 -3.43 0.08 18.75
C TYR A 141 -2.80 -0.16 20.14
N SER A 142 -1.47 -0.29 20.24
CA SER A 142 -0.73 -0.63 21.47
C SER A 142 -0.97 0.28 22.70
N PRO A 143 -1.40 1.56 22.60
CA PRO A 143 -1.81 2.31 23.78
C PRO A 143 -3.03 1.71 24.53
N GLY A 144 -3.74 0.74 23.94
CA GLY A 144 -4.91 0.07 24.53
C GLY A 144 -4.84 -1.45 24.61
N LEU A 145 -3.67 -2.07 24.38
CA LEU A 145 -3.48 -3.52 24.41
C LEU A 145 -2.35 -3.90 25.37
N GLU A 146 -2.73 -4.40 26.54
CA GLU A 146 -1.77 -5.04 27.44
C GLU A 146 -1.55 -6.52 27.12
N ASP A 147 -2.34 -7.16 26.23
CA ASP A 147 -2.18 -8.60 25.95
C ASP A 147 -2.42 -9.02 24.48
N THR A 148 -1.68 -10.07 24.10
CA THR A 148 -1.62 -10.84 22.84
C THR A 148 -2.92 -10.91 22.02
N LEU A 149 -3.05 -10.07 20.99
CA LEU A 149 -4.17 -10.11 20.05
C LEU A 149 -3.71 -10.39 18.62
N ALA A 150 -4.59 -10.99 17.81
CA ALA A 150 -4.44 -11.15 16.37
C ALA A 150 -5.62 -10.51 15.62
N VAL A 151 -5.33 -9.92 14.46
CA VAL A 151 -6.30 -9.31 13.54
C VAL A 151 -6.68 -10.32 12.46
N ASP A 152 -7.96 -10.65 12.34
CA ASP A 152 -8.47 -11.65 11.39
C ASP A 152 -9.00 -11.03 10.09
N GLN A 153 -9.75 -9.92 10.19
CA GLN A 153 -10.37 -9.25 9.04
C GLN A 153 -10.46 -7.74 9.21
N TYR A 154 -10.45 -7.04 8.08
CA TYR A 154 -10.78 -5.62 7.94
C TYR A 154 -12.21 -5.52 7.39
N ASP A 155 -13.08 -4.64 7.87
CA ASP A 155 -14.49 -4.59 7.45
C ASP A 155 -14.88 -3.35 6.64
N HIS A 156 -14.09 -2.28 6.71
CA HIS A 156 -14.46 -0.97 6.11
C HIS A 156 -13.42 -0.37 5.17
N GLY A 157 -12.38 -1.11 4.80
CA GLY A 157 -11.26 -0.58 4.02
C GLY A 157 -10.10 -0.14 4.90
N VAL A 158 -8.93 0.04 4.27
CA VAL A 158 -7.79 0.74 4.89
C VAL A 158 -7.52 1.97 4.04
N ASP A 159 -7.57 3.14 4.68
CA ASP A 159 -7.31 4.41 4.02
C ASP A 159 -6.05 5.07 4.54
N VAL A 160 -5.30 5.67 3.61
CA VAL A 160 -4.01 6.29 3.88
C VAL A 160 -4.03 7.73 3.40
N THR A 161 -3.63 8.65 4.27
CA THR A 161 -3.45 10.08 3.95
C THR A 161 -1.95 10.38 3.82
N PRO A 162 -1.52 11.01 2.72
CA PRO A 162 -0.11 11.34 2.46
C PRO A 162 0.41 12.54 3.25
#